data_AF-Q4RDF7-F1
#
_entry.id   AF-Q4RDF7-F1
#
_cell.length_a   1.000
_cell.length_b   1.000
_cell.length_c   1.000
_cell.angle_alpha   90.00
_cell.angle_beta   90.00
_cell.angle_gamma   90.00
#
_symmetry.space_group_name_H-M   'P 1'
#
loop_
_entity.id
_entity.type
_entity.pdbx_description
1 polymer ?
#
loop_
_entity_poly.entity_id
_entity_poly.type
_entity_poly.pdbx_seq_one_letter_code
_entity_poly.pdbx_strand_id
1 'polypeptide(L)'
;ISVNLFNCSIGRQDCSRCRTADPKFGCVWCDGTPASGCVYQDSCNGEVQLTCPAPVIHFLDPLSGPVEGGTLLTILGSNLGQRAKDVQNSVTVAGIHCRVINSRYEVSSRQVT
;
A
#
# COMPACT_ATOMS: atom_id res chain seq x y z
N ILE A 1 31.71 -15.85 -2.49
CA ILE A 1 31.46 -14.45 -2.05
C ILE A 1 30.31 -13.94 -2.90
N SER A 2 29.22 -13.45 -2.31
CA SER A 2 28.09 -12.86 -3.02
C SER A 2 27.84 -11.44 -2.52
N VAL A 3 27.50 -10.52 -3.42
CA VAL A 3 27.13 -9.13 -3.11
C VAL A 3 25.70 -8.94 -3.58
N ASN A 4 24.84 -8.40 -2.72
CA ASN A 4 23.45 -8.09 -3.05
C ASN A 4 23.32 -6.59 -3.31
N LEU A 5 22.95 -6.21 -4.53
CA LEU A 5 22.63 -4.83 -4.87
C LEU A 5 21.14 -4.58 -4.63
N PHE A 6 20.80 -3.47 -3.99
CA PHE A 6 19.42 -3.12 -3.66
C PHE A 6 19.09 -1.71 -4.17
N ASN A 7 17.91 -1.54 -4.76
CA ASN A 7 17.40 -0.24 -5.21
C ASN A 7 16.01 0.01 -4.59
N CYS A 8 15.89 1.07 -3.80
CA CYS A 8 14.66 1.43 -3.09
C CYS A 8 13.47 1.72 -4.02
N SER A 9 13.70 2.16 -5.25
CA SER A 9 12.62 2.54 -6.17
C SER A 9 11.99 1.35 -6.88
N ILE A 10 12.68 0.20 -6.96
CA ILE A 10 12.19 -0.97 -7.70
C ILE A 10 11.13 -1.72 -6.88
N GLY A 11 9.94 -1.92 -7.46
CA GLY A 11 8.83 -2.63 -6.84
C GLY A 11 8.08 -1.84 -5.75
N ARG A 12 8.44 -0.57 -5.51
CA ARG A 12 7.90 0.29 -4.44
C ARG A 12 7.32 1.58 -5.01
N GLN A 13 6.22 1.41 -5.73
CA GLN A 13 5.55 2.48 -6.48
C GLN A 13 4.76 3.46 -5.59
N ASP A 14 4.43 3.06 -4.35
CA ASP A 14 3.68 3.88 -3.40
C ASP A 14 4.35 3.88 -2.03
N CYS A 15 3.92 4.80 -1.16
CA CYS A 15 4.50 4.98 0.16
C CYS A 15 4.32 3.74 1.05
N SER A 16 3.17 3.06 0.97
CA SER A 16 2.92 1.87 1.79
C SER A 16 3.92 0.76 1.44
N ARG A 17 4.14 0.51 0.14
CA ARG A 17 5.17 -0.42 -0.34
C ARG A 17 6.59 0.04 0.01
N CYS A 18 6.86 1.34 -0.07
CA CYS A 18 8.18 1.88 0.31
C CYS A 18 8.51 1.60 1.77
N ARG A 19 7.56 1.87 2.67
CA ARG A 19 7.72 1.75 4.11
C ARG A 19 7.78 0.30 4.60
N THR A 20 7.41 -0.67 3.76
CA THR A 20 7.64 -2.11 4.03
C THR A 20 9.02 -2.59 3.54
N ALA A 21 9.91 -1.69 3.10
CA ALA A 21 11.29 -2.07 2.80
C ALA A 21 12.00 -2.55 4.06
N ASP A 22 12.93 -3.49 3.89
CA ASP A 22 13.77 -3.94 4.99
C ASP A 22 14.57 -2.73 5.52
N PRO A 23 14.44 -2.39 6.82
CA PRO A 23 15.08 -1.22 7.40
C PRO A 23 16.60 -1.15 7.16
N LYS A 24 17.27 -2.30 6.98
CA LYS A 24 18.73 -2.35 6.73
C LYS A 24 19.15 -1.65 5.44
N PHE A 25 18.23 -1.46 4.49
CA PHE A 25 18.50 -0.78 3.23
C PHE A 25 18.24 0.73 3.30
N GLY A 26 17.74 1.26 4.42
CA GLY A 26 17.59 2.71 4.62
C GLY A 26 16.64 3.41 3.63
N CYS A 27 15.61 2.70 3.15
CA CYS A 27 14.66 3.31 2.21
C CYS A 27 13.63 4.19 2.91
N VAL A 28 13.37 5.34 2.30
CA VAL A 28 12.41 6.33 2.79
C VAL A 28 11.50 6.80 1.66
N TRP A 29 10.27 7.20 2.01
CA TRP A 29 9.41 7.92 1.08
C TRP A 29 9.80 9.39 1.12
N CYS A 30 10.36 9.90 0.03
CA CYS A 30 10.84 11.27 -0.09
C CYS A 30 9.82 12.06 -0.90
N ASP A 31 9.36 13.19 -0.37
CA ASP A 31 8.58 14.16 -1.11
C ASP A 31 9.52 15.13 -1.81
N GLY A 32 9.65 15.01 -3.13
CA GLY A 32 10.65 15.73 -3.90
C GLY A 32 10.25 15.98 -5.35
N THR A 33 11.05 16.78 -6.03
CA THR A 33 10.91 17.08 -7.46
C THR A 33 11.72 16.09 -8.30
N PRO A 34 11.18 15.51 -9.40
CA PRO A 34 9.92 15.86 -10.06
C PRO A 34 8.67 15.18 -9.46
N ALA A 35 8.83 14.15 -8.61
CA ALA A 35 7.72 13.48 -7.94
C ALA A 35 8.19 12.81 -6.64
N SER A 36 7.27 12.63 -5.69
CA SER A 36 7.52 11.86 -4.48
C SER A 36 7.81 10.39 -4.83
N GLY A 37 8.72 9.75 -4.10
CA GLY A 37 9.12 8.39 -4.41
C GLY A 37 9.93 7.69 -3.32
N CYS A 38 10.14 6.38 -3.52
CA CYS A 38 10.94 5.57 -2.61
C CYS A 38 12.43 5.63 -2.99
N VAL A 39 13.25 6.20 -2.12
CA VAL A 39 14.69 6.43 -2.34
C VAL A 39 15.50 6.02 -1.11
N TYR A 40 16.81 5.88 -1.28
CA TYR A 40 17.72 5.74 -0.15
C TYR A 40 17.79 7.05 0.63
N GLN A 41 17.83 6.97 1.97
CA GLN A 41 17.75 8.13 2.86
C GLN A 41 18.69 9.29 2.49
N ASP A 42 19.95 9.01 2.20
CA ASP A 42 20.96 10.05 1.93
C ASP A 42 20.85 10.60 0.49
N SER A 43 19.98 10.01 -0.33
CA SER A 43 19.65 10.48 -1.69
C SER A 43 18.35 11.28 -1.74
N CYS A 44 17.68 11.48 -0.61
CA CYS A 44 16.47 12.30 -0.55
C CYS A 44 16.86 13.79 -0.58
N ASN A 45 16.59 14.44 -1.72
CA ASN A 45 16.78 15.89 -1.90
C ASN A 45 15.57 16.73 -1.45
N GLY A 46 14.57 16.10 -0.83
CA GLY A 46 13.33 16.73 -0.38
C GLY A 46 13.03 16.39 1.08
N GLU A 47 11.75 16.43 1.45
CA GLU A 47 11.35 16.09 2.81
C GLU A 47 11.07 14.58 2.94
N VAL A 48 11.64 13.96 3.97
CA VAL A 48 11.30 12.57 4.30
C VAL A 48 9.93 12.52 4.95
N GLN A 49 8.98 11.85 4.29
CA GLN A 49 7.63 11.72 4.79
C GLN A 49 7.51 10.59 5.82
N LEU A 50 7.09 10.97 7.03
CA LEU A 50 6.87 10.04 8.13
C LEU A 50 5.56 9.27 8.00
N THR A 51 4.58 9.83 7.30
CA THR A 51 3.26 9.23 7.05
C THR A 51 3.00 9.08 5.57
N CYS A 52 2.22 8.07 5.20
CA CYS A 52 1.78 7.93 3.81
C CYS A 52 0.59 8.85 3.52
N PRO A 53 0.46 9.33 2.27
CA PRO A 53 -0.69 10.10 1.85
C PRO A 53 -1.96 9.25 1.87
N ALA A 54 -3.10 9.90 1.65
CA ALA A 54 -4.39 9.24 1.61
C ALA A 54 -4.42 8.06 0.60
N PRO A 55 -5.12 6.96 0.93
CA PRO A 55 -5.30 5.84 0.02
C PRO A 55 -6.08 6.26 -1.23
N VAL A 56 -5.70 5.71 -2.38
CA VAL A 56 -6.40 5.89 -3.66
C VAL A 56 -6.82 4.53 -4.19
N ILE A 57 -8.09 4.36 -4.55
CA ILE A 57 -8.61 3.13 -5.15
C ILE A 57 -8.56 3.30 -6.67
N HIS A 58 -7.93 2.34 -7.35
CA HIS A 58 -7.82 2.32 -8.81
C HIS A 58 -8.79 1.33 -9.45
N PHE A 59 -9.06 0.21 -8.77
CA PHE A 59 -9.87 -0.87 -9.32
C PHE A 59 -10.64 -1.60 -8.22
N LEU A 60 -11.85 -2.03 -8.59
CA LEU A 60 -12.78 -2.78 -7.76
C LEU A 60 -13.41 -3.91 -8.59
N ASP A 61 -13.48 -5.13 -8.03
CA ASP A 61 -14.14 -6.27 -8.67
C ASP A 61 -14.70 -7.27 -7.65
N PRO A 62 -15.96 -7.71 -7.74
CA PRO A 62 -16.95 -7.29 -8.72
C PRO A 62 -17.52 -5.91 -8.40
N LEU A 63 -18.05 -5.23 -9.42
CA LEU A 63 -18.72 -3.93 -9.27
C LEU A 63 -20.16 -4.05 -8.72
N SER A 64 -20.68 -5.28 -8.61
CA SER A 64 -22.03 -5.57 -8.15
C SER A 64 -22.07 -6.88 -7.37
N GLY A 65 -23.02 -7.00 -6.44
CA GLY A 65 -23.25 -8.21 -5.67
C GLY A 65 -24.67 -8.25 -5.08
N PRO A 66 -25.06 -9.40 -4.50
CA PRO A 66 -26.32 -9.55 -3.78
C PRO A 66 -26.44 -8.59 -2.60
N VAL A 67 -27.67 -8.13 -2.32
CA VAL A 67 -27.98 -7.21 -1.21
C VAL A 67 -27.78 -7.86 0.15
N GLU A 68 -27.85 -9.19 0.19
CA GLU A 68 -27.59 -10.02 1.37
C GLU A 68 -26.11 -10.01 1.78
N GLY A 69 -25.21 -9.56 0.90
CA GLY A 69 -23.77 -9.50 1.14
C GLY A 69 -23.05 -10.83 0.84
N GLY A 70 -21.88 -11.02 1.46
CA GLY A 70 -21.02 -12.19 1.22
C GLY A 70 -20.22 -12.14 -0.10
N THR A 71 -20.19 -10.98 -0.75
CA THR A 71 -19.46 -10.77 -2.00
C THR A 71 -17.96 -10.61 -1.71
N LEU A 72 -17.14 -11.49 -2.28
CA LEU A 72 -15.69 -11.33 -2.29
C LEU A 72 -15.33 -10.17 -3.24
N LEU A 73 -14.98 -9.02 -2.69
CA LEU A 73 -14.56 -7.81 -3.38
C LEU A 73 -13.04 -7.69 -3.42
N THR A 74 -12.46 -7.47 -4.58
CA THR A 74 -11.05 -7.18 -4.81
C THR A 74 -10.89 -5.66 -4.92
N ILE A 75 -9.94 -5.09 -4.19
CA ILE A 75 -9.61 -3.66 -4.19
C ILE A 75 -8.14 -3.51 -4.56
N LEU A 76 -7.84 -2.83 -5.66
CA LEU A 76 -6.48 -2.46 -6.03
C LEU A 76 -6.33 -0.94 -5.94
N GLY A 77 -5.20 -0.48 -5.43
CA GLY A 77 -5.02 0.93 -5.11
C GLY A 77 -3.59 1.29 -4.75
N SER A 78 -3.40 2.53 -4.33
CA SER A 78 -2.14 3.06 -3.81
C SER A 78 -2.31 3.49 -2.37
N ASN A 79 -1.26 3.34 -1.56
CA ASN A 79 -1.23 3.78 -0.16
C ASN A 79 -2.30 3.12 0.73
N LEU A 80 -2.71 1.88 0.42
CA LEU A 80 -3.78 1.17 1.13
C LEU A 80 -3.37 0.65 2.52
N GLY A 81 -2.18 0.97 3.03
CA GLY A 81 -1.69 0.51 4.32
C GLY A 81 -0.52 -0.47 4.20
N GLN A 82 0.27 -0.58 5.26
CA GLN A 82 1.51 -1.37 5.26
C GLN A 82 1.24 -2.83 5.61
N ARG A 83 0.17 -3.10 6.38
CA ARG A 83 -0.22 -4.43 6.86
C ARG A 83 -1.75 -4.56 6.86
N ALA A 84 -2.25 -5.79 6.75
CA ALA A 84 -3.69 -6.07 6.75
C ALA A 84 -4.43 -5.49 7.97
N LYS A 85 -3.79 -5.51 9.15
CA LYS A 85 -4.35 -4.94 10.37
C LYS A 85 -4.57 -3.43 10.31
N ASP A 86 -3.80 -2.71 9.50
CA ASP A 86 -3.92 -1.26 9.35
C ASP A 86 -5.25 -0.88 8.65
N VAL A 87 -5.91 -1.85 8.00
CA VAL A 87 -7.17 -1.67 7.27
C VAL A 87 -8.32 -2.57 7.74
N GLN A 88 -8.12 -3.33 8.81
CA GLN A 88 -9.06 -4.37 9.25
C GLN A 88 -10.50 -3.84 9.46
N ASN A 89 -10.60 -2.59 9.93
CA ASN A 89 -11.85 -1.96 10.36
C ASN A 89 -12.18 -0.68 9.58
N SER A 90 -11.41 -0.36 8.53
CA SER A 90 -11.58 0.90 7.78
C SER A 90 -12.41 0.75 6.50
N VAL A 91 -12.70 -0.48 6.06
CA VAL A 91 -13.38 -0.71 4.78
C VAL A 91 -14.87 -0.81 4.97
N THR A 92 -15.56 0.07 4.24
CA THR A 92 -17.02 0.11 4.17
C THR A 92 -17.47 0.21 2.72
N VAL A 93 -18.60 -0.42 2.40
CA VAL A 93 -19.29 -0.27 1.12
C VAL A 93 -20.69 0.24 1.43
N ALA A 94 -20.99 1.47 0.98
CA ALA A 94 -22.24 2.16 1.30
C ALA A 94 -22.58 2.19 2.82
N GLY A 95 -21.55 2.29 3.67
CA GLY A 95 -21.69 2.29 5.13
C GLY A 95 -21.71 0.90 5.78
N ILE A 96 -21.75 -0.19 5.01
CA ILE A 96 -21.66 -1.55 5.53
C ILE A 96 -20.20 -1.96 5.71
N HIS A 97 -19.83 -2.44 6.89
CA HIS A 97 -18.47 -2.91 7.17
C HIS A 97 -18.14 -4.20 6.42
N CYS A 98 -17.02 -4.20 5.69
CA CYS A 98 -16.48 -5.39 5.02
C CYS A 98 -15.32 -5.96 5.83
N ARG A 99 -15.20 -7.30 5.84
CA ARG A 99 -14.11 -7.98 6.53
C ARG A 99 -12.93 -8.15 5.59
N VAL A 100 -11.76 -7.83 6.10
CA VAL A 100 -10.49 -8.04 5.38
C VAL A 100 -10.07 -9.49 5.51
N ILE A 101 -9.77 -10.13 4.38
CA ILE A 101 -9.15 -11.45 4.39
C ILE A 101 -7.64 -11.28 4.47
N ASN A 102 -7.09 -11.40 5.68
CA ASN A 102 -5.67 -11.14 5.96
C ASN A 102 -4.71 -11.99 5.12
N SER A 103 -5.07 -13.25 4.82
CA SER A 103 -4.25 -14.15 4.00
C SER A 103 -4.19 -13.76 2.53
N ARG A 104 -5.05 -12.84 2.07
CA ARG A 104 -5.11 -12.33 0.69
C ARG A 104 -4.74 -10.85 0.60
N TYR A 105 -4.24 -10.27 1.69
CA TYR A 105 -3.75 -8.90 1.68
C TYR A 105 -2.32 -8.88 1.17
N GLU A 106 -2.10 -8.13 0.11
CA GLU A 106 -0.78 -7.74 -0.37
C GLU A 106 -0.61 -6.23 -0.14
N VAL A 107 0.63 -5.77 0.01
CA VAL A 107 0.85 -4.34 0.28
C VAL A 107 0.39 -3.54 -0.93
N SER A 108 -0.62 -2.70 -0.73
CA SER A 108 -1.28 -1.92 -1.79
C SER A 108 -1.96 -2.74 -2.90
N SER A 109 -2.23 -4.04 -2.71
CA SER A 109 -3.12 -4.87 -3.56
C SER A 109 -3.97 -5.78 -2.68
N ARG A 110 -5.28 -5.88 -2.88
CA ARG A 110 -6.15 -6.45 -1.84
C ARG A 110 -7.36 -7.23 -2.33
N GLN A 111 -7.74 -8.25 -1.55
CA GLN A 111 -9.05 -8.92 -1.60
C GLN A 111 -9.77 -8.81 -0.23
N VAL A 112 -11.08 -8.60 -0.24
CA VAL A 112 -11.99 -8.38 0.91
C VAL A 112 -13.29 -9.16 0.72
N THR A 113 -14.05 -9.44 1.78
CA THR A 113 -15.37 -10.13 1.71
C THR A 113 -16.38 -9.47 2.63
#